data_AF-A0A8I1QUV0-F1
#
_entry.id   AF-A0A8I1QUV0-F1
#
_cell.length_a   1.000
_cell.length_b   1.000
_cell.length_c   1.000
_cell.angle_alpha   90.00
_cell.angle_beta   90.00
_cell.angle_gamma   90.00
#
_symmetry.space_group_name_H-M   'P 1'
#
loop_
_entity.id
_entity.type
_entity.pdbx_description
1 polymer ?
#
loop_
_entity_poly.entity_id
_entity_poly.type
_entity_poly.pdbx_seq_one_letter_code
_entity_poly.pdbx_strand_id
1 'polypeptide(L)' 'MDVSPAAMVQAVVANQQADVAQKVQLAMLRKSMDMQGSAALALLQGVTGALPLATSGSVGTQVNVLA' A
#
# COMPACT_ATOMS: atom_id res chain seq x y z
N MET A 1 -44.53 1.57 21.40
CA MET A 1 -43.11 1.16 21.33
C MET A 1 -42.31 2.33 21.87
N ASP A 2 -42.04 2.34 23.17
CA ASP A 2 -41.30 3.41 23.85
C ASP A 2 -39.81 3.23 23.58
N VAL A 3 -39.32 3.87 22.52
CA VAL A 3 -37.88 3.96 22.26
C VAL A 3 -37.30 4.95 23.27
N SER A 4 -36.77 4.44 24.38
CA SER A 4 -36.16 5.29 25.40
C SER A 4 -34.97 6.06 24.81
N PRO A 5 -34.72 7.31 25.23
CA PRO A 5 -33.57 8.09 24.77
C PRO A 5 -32.23 7.35 24.94
N ALA A 6 -32.11 6.53 25.99
CA ALA A 6 -30.96 5.67 26.21
C ALA A 6 -30.77 4.61 25.10
N ALA A 7 -31.86 3.98 24.64
CA ALA A 7 -31.81 3.02 23.54
C ALA A 7 -31.41 3.68 22.21
N MET A 8 -31.86 4.91 21.96
CA MET A 8 -31.44 5.69 20.79
C MET A 8 -29.95 6.05 20.83
N VAL A 9 -29.45 6.52 21.97
CA VAL A 9 -28.01 6.81 22.15
C VAL A 9 -27.17 5.55 21.95
N GLN A 10 -27.59 4.41 22.51
CA GLN A 10 -26.91 3.13 22.33
C GLN A 10 -26.85 2.73 20.84
N ALA A 11 -27.95 2.90 20.11
CA ALA A 11 -28.01 2.60 18.67
C ALA A 11 -27.13 3.55 17.82
N VAL A 12 -27.04 4.82 18.20
CA VAL A 12 -26.17 5.82 17.54
C VAL A 12 -24.69 5.54 17.82
N VAL A 13 -24.35 5.12 19.04
CA VAL A 13 -22.98 4.71 19.40
C VAL A 13 -22.61 3.42 18.66
N ALA A 14 -23.50 2.44 18.58
CA ALA A 14 -23.28 1.21 17.84
C ALA A 14 -23.05 1.47 16.34
N ASN A 15 -23.83 2.37 15.72
CA ASN A 15 -23.62 2.78 14.32
C ASN A 15 -22.28 3.48 14.11
N GLN A 16 -21.91 4.42 14.99
CA GLN A 16 -20.62 5.10 14.90
C GLN A 16 -19.44 4.12 15.00
N GLN A 17 -19.53 3.11 15.88
CA GLN A 17 -18.49 2.10 16.00
C GLN A 17 -18.39 1.24 14.73
N ALA A 18 -19.52 0.88 14.12
CA ALA A 18 -19.53 0.16 12.84
C ALA A 18 -18.90 0.99 11.70
N ASP A 19 -19.23 2.28 11.63
CA ASP A 19 -18.63 3.21 10.65
C ASP A 19 -17.12 3.34 10.83
N VAL A 20 -16.64 3.43 12.07
CA VAL A 20 -15.21 3.51 12.37
C VAL A 20 -14.50 2.21 11.95
N ALA A 21 -15.08 1.05 12.25
CA ALA A 21 -14.49 -0.23 11.84
C ALA A 21 -14.34 -0.34 10.31
N GLN A 22 -15.36 0.07 9.56
CA GLN A 22 -15.31 0.10 8.09
C GLN A 22 -14.25 1.08 7.57
N LYS A 23 -14.18 2.29 8.15
CA LYS A 23 -13.17 3.30 7.79
C LYS A 23 -11.75 2.81 8.07
N VAL A 24 -11.53 2.14 9.19
CA VAL A 24 -10.21 1.58 9.55
C VAL A 24 -9.80 0.49 8.57
N GLN A 25 -10.70 -0.42 8.19
CA GLN A 25 -10.40 -1.46 7.21
C GLN A 25 -9.97 -0.88 5.86
N LEU A 26 -10.69 0.13 5.36
CA LEU A 26 -10.33 0.81 4.11
C LEU A 26 -9.02 1.60 4.24
N ALA A 27 -8.80 2.28 5.37
CA ALA A 27 -7.56 3.00 5.62
C ALA A 27 -6.35 2.06 5.70
N MET A 28 -6.50 0.89 6.33
CA MET A 28 -5.47 -0.15 6.38
C MET A 28 -5.14 -0.69 4.99
N LEU A 29 -6.16 -0.95 4.16
CA LEU A 29 -5.97 -1.37 2.78
C LEU A 29 -5.24 -0.30 1.95
N ARG A 30 -5.64 0.97 2.07
CA ARG A 30 -4.94 2.08 1.40
C ARG A 30 -3.49 2.17 1.85
N LYS A 31 -3.26 2.10 3.17
CA LYS A 31 -1.92 2.16 3.73
C LYS A 31 -1.03 1.01 3.25
N SER A 32 -1.57 -0.20 3.10
CA SER A 32 -0.82 -1.33 2.56
C SER A 32 -0.47 -1.16 1.09
N MET A 33 -1.37 -0.60 0.27
CA MET A 33 -1.10 -0.25 -1.13
C MET A 33 -0.02 0.83 -1.23
N ASP A 34 -0.09 1.88 -0.42
CA ASP A 34 0.93 2.95 -0.41
C ASP A 34 2.31 2.41 0.00
N MET A 35 2.35 1.48 0.96
CA MET A 35 3.59 0.81 1.36
C MET A 35 4.15 -0.07 0.23
N GLN A 36 3.30 -0.81 -0.49
CA GLN A 36 3.72 -1.59 -1.65
C GLN A 36 4.28 -0.70 -2.77
N GLY A 37 3.61 0.42 -3.08
CA GLY A 37 4.10 1.39 -4.06
C GLY A 37 5.45 1.99 -3.67
N SER A 38 5.62 2.33 -2.39
CA SER A 38 6.91 2.85 -1.87
C SER A 38 8.02 1.81 -1.94
N ALA A 39 7.74 0.55 -1.60
CA ALA A 39 8.70 -0.54 -1.71
C ALA A 39 9.08 -0.81 -3.18
N ALA A 40 8.11 -0.81 -4.09
CA ALA A 40 8.36 -0.95 -5.52
C ALA A 40 9.22 0.21 -6.06
N LEU A 41 8.96 1.44 -5.64
CA LEU A 41 9.78 2.60 -5.99
C LEU A 41 11.21 2.46 -5.46
N ALA A 42 11.38 1.99 -4.21
CA ALA A 42 12.70 1.75 -3.62
C ALA A 42 13.48 0.67 -4.39
N LEU A 43 12.82 -0.41 -4.82
CA LEU A 43 13.42 -1.42 -5.69
C LEU A 43 13.83 -0.82 -7.04
N LEU A 44 12.95 -0.02 -7.68
CA LEU A 44 13.29 0.67 -8.93
C LEU A 44 14.50 1.59 -8.75
N GLN A 45 14.52 2.39 -7.70
CA GLN A 45 15.63 3.30 -7.39
C GLN A 45 16.94 2.53 -7.18
N GLY A 46 16.88 1.36 -6.53
CA GLY A 46 18.02 0.46 -6.37
C GLY A 46 18.57 -0.07 -7.70
N VAL A 47 17.72 -0.19 -8.73
CA VAL A 47 18.11 -0.64 -10.08
C VAL A 47 18.49 0.55 -10.99
N THR A 48 18.17 1.79 -10.64
CA THR A 48 18.58 2.98 -11.43
C THR A 48 20.00 3.49 -11.16
N GLY A 49 20.75 2.83 -10.26
CA GLY A 49 22.19 3.09 -10.11
C GLY A 49 22.98 2.66 -11.35
N ALA A 50 24.23 3.09 -11.48
CA ALA A 50 25.16 2.54 -12.48
C ALA A 50 25.32 1.03 -12.23
N LEU A 51 24.50 0.22 -12.90
CA LEU A 51 24.57 -1.23 -12.80
C LEU A 51 25.94 -1.67 -13.32
N PRO A 52 26.62 -2.60 -12.61
CA PRO A 52 27.84 -3.19 -13.12
C PRO A 52 27.59 -3.74 -14.53
N LEU A 53 28.41 -3.29 -15.47
CA LEU A 53 28.43 -3.80 -16.83
C LEU A 53 28.51 -5.34 -16.76
N ALA A 54 27.62 -6.05 -17.45
CA ALA A 54 27.63 -7.50 -17.46
C ALA A 54 28.99 -8.00 -18.00
N THR A 55 29.80 -8.66 -17.17
CA THR A 55 31.16 -9.13 -17.51
C THR A 55 31.18 -10.55 -18.06
N SER A 56 30.02 -11.19 -18.22
CA SER A 56 29.91 -12.59 -18.65
C SER A 56 28.65 -12.84 -19.45
N GLY A 57 28.73 -13.79 -20.38
CA GLY A 57 27.65 -14.10 -21.33
C GLY A 57 27.62 -13.13 -22.52
N SER A 58 27.21 -13.63 -23.68
CA SER A 58 27.21 -12.89 -24.94
C SER A 58 26.13 -11.80 -25.00
N VAL A 59 24.98 -12.00 -24.35
CA VAL A 59 23.86 -11.05 -24.42
C VAL A 59 24.13 -9.81 -23.56
N GLY A 60 24.53 -9.98 -22.30
CA GLY A 60 24.78 -8.87 -21.38
C GLY A 60 25.95 -7.99 -21.81
N THR A 61 27.03 -8.60 -22.33
CA THR A 61 28.21 -7.86 -22.82
C THR A 61 27.90 -7.02 -24.07
N GLN A 62 27.00 -7.48 -24.95
CA GLN A 62 26.59 -6.71 -26.13
C GLN A 62 25.72 -5.50 -25.78
N VAL A 63 24.83 -5.62 -24.78
CA VAL A 63 23.99 -4.51 -24.34
C VAL A 63 24.84 -3.37 -23.73
N ASN A 64 25.93 -3.70 -23.03
CA ASN A 64 26.88 -2.70 -22.51
C ASN A 64 27.51 -1.81 -23.59
N VAL A 65 27.65 -2.31 -24.82
CA VAL A 65 28.28 -1.57 -25.95
C VAL A 65 27.27 -0.65 -26.65
N LEU A 66 25.97 -0.93 -26.49
CA LEU A 66 24.88 -0.16 -27.09
C LEU A 66 24.33 0.95 -26.17
N ALA A 67 24.80 1.01 -24.91
CA ALA A 67 24.36 1.95 -23.88
C ALA A 67 25.15 3.27 -23.88
#